data_AF-A0A820KPK9-F1
#
_entry.id   AF-A0A820KPK9-F1
#
_cell.length_a   1.000
_cell.length_b   1.000
_cell.length_c   1.000
_cell.angle_alpha   90.00
_cell.angle_beta   90.00
_cell.angle_gamma   90.00
#
_symmetry.space_group_name_H-M   'P 1'
#
loop_
_entity.id
_entity.type
_entity.pdbx_description
1 polymer ?
#
loop_
_entity_poly.entity_id
_entity_poly.type
_entity_poly.pdbx_seq_one_letter_code
_entity_poly.pdbx_strand_id
1 'polypeptide(L)'
;RALLEIISSGKANTKEQIISYLRSTFFYTCANSNRSTIDEQSTIDKCLSWLSHNELIHCIDKENIDNENNIRYEPTQLALAVISSAINPDDGLKLVVELNKAQRNLCLENDLHLVYLIIPQHLINSMLTTLDWNIFHTVWPTGAVEQHVAHLVGVNGMVVYKKAASLRIEKREYEEKHDGSRYARFFIALILNDLLCEKSMCDVIRKYECTKSFVQQLQQTTATFTCIVQTFAERLSWNNLKQLLNGFQS
;
A
#
# COMPACT_ATOMS: atom_id res chain seq x y z
N ARG A 1 -6.85 -4.43 12.91
CA ARG A 1 -7.38 -5.38 11.91
C ARG A 1 -8.58 -6.18 12.41
N ALA A 2 -8.43 -7.05 13.41
CA ALA A 2 -9.52 -7.90 13.91
C ALA A 2 -10.82 -7.12 14.24
N LEU A 3 -10.71 -5.99 14.96
CA LEU A 3 -11.87 -5.13 15.24
C LEU A 3 -12.59 -4.65 13.98
N LEU A 4 -11.84 -4.23 12.96
CA LEU A 4 -12.41 -3.76 11.69
C LEU A 4 -13.13 -4.90 10.95
N GLU A 5 -12.59 -6.12 10.97
CA GLU A 5 -13.23 -7.30 10.35
C GLU A 5 -14.57 -7.65 11.03
N ILE A 6 -14.65 -7.53 12.35
CA ILE A 6 -15.85 -7.89 13.11
C ILE A 6 -16.94 -6.83 12.93
N ILE A 7 -16.56 -5.54 12.97
CA ILE A 7 -17.47 -4.42 12.69
C ILE A 7 -17.97 -4.52 11.25
N SER A 8 -17.07 -4.79 10.30
CA SER A 8 -17.41 -4.90 8.88
C SER A 8 -18.28 -6.11 8.54
N SER A 9 -18.14 -7.21 9.29
CA SER A 9 -18.99 -8.40 9.13
C SER A 9 -20.35 -8.29 9.83
N GLY A 10 -20.59 -7.20 10.59
CA GLY A 10 -21.83 -6.99 11.32
C GLY A 10 -22.00 -7.90 12.55
N LYS A 11 -20.92 -8.55 13.02
CA LYS A 11 -20.97 -9.50 14.16
C LYS A 11 -20.88 -8.80 15.51
N ALA A 12 -20.19 -7.65 15.58
CA ALA A 12 -20.16 -6.79 16.75
C ALA A 12 -20.13 -5.33 16.30
N ASN A 13 -21.18 -4.59 16.65
CA ASN A 13 -21.34 -3.19 16.25
C ASN A 13 -21.56 -2.25 17.45
N THR A 14 -21.58 -2.76 18.68
CA THR A 14 -21.61 -1.93 19.90
C THR A 14 -20.36 -2.16 20.73
N LYS A 15 -20.01 -1.20 21.60
CA LYS A 15 -18.82 -1.30 22.47
C LYS A 15 -18.87 -2.56 23.35
N GLU A 16 -20.05 -2.90 23.87
CA GLU A 16 -20.28 -4.10 24.69
C GLU A 16 -20.01 -5.40 23.92
N GLN A 17 -20.49 -5.50 22.69
CA GLN A 17 -20.25 -6.67 21.83
C GLN A 17 -18.77 -6.82 21.48
N ILE A 18 -18.08 -5.70 21.25
CA ILE A 18 -16.64 -5.67 20.98
C ILE A 18 -15.84 -6.13 22.20
N ILE A 19 -16.22 -5.69 23.40
CA ILE A 19 -15.61 -6.16 24.67
C ILE A 19 -15.83 -7.67 24.82
N SER A 20 -17.05 -8.15 24.58
CA SER A 20 -17.38 -9.58 24.62
C SER A 20 -16.51 -10.40 23.65
N TYR A 21 -16.32 -9.91 22.43
CA TYR A 21 -15.39 -10.52 21.48
C TYR A 21 -13.96 -10.56 22.02
N LEU A 22 -13.44 -9.46 22.56
CA LEU A 22 -12.07 -9.41 23.10
C LEU A 22 -11.86 -10.43 24.22
N ARG A 23 -12.86 -10.62 25.09
CA ARG A 23 -12.82 -11.62 26.15
C ARG A 23 -12.73 -13.06 25.65
N SER A 24 -13.16 -13.32 24.41
CA SER A 24 -13.04 -14.63 23.76
C SER A 24 -11.71 -14.85 23.05
N THR A 25 -10.82 -13.85 23.00
CA THR A 25 -9.52 -13.99 22.33
C THR A 25 -8.50 -14.72 23.19
N PHE A 26 -7.59 -15.46 22.55
CA PHE A 26 -6.47 -16.11 23.23
C PHE A 26 -5.61 -15.12 24.05
N PHE A 27 -5.41 -13.92 23.51
CA PHE A 27 -4.69 -12.84 24.17
C PHE A 27 -5.29 -12.51 25.55
N TYR A 28 -6.62 -12.42 25.62
CA TYR A 28 -7.32 -12.11 26.86
C TYR A 28 -7.16 -13.22 27.90
N THR A 29 -7.33 -14.49 27.48
CA THR A 29 -7.15 -15.65 28.36
C THR A 29 -5.76 -15.65 29.01
N CYS A 30 -4.71 -15.38 28.23
CA CYS A 30 -3.33 -15.31 28.73
C CYS A 30 -3.09 -14.11 29.67
N ALA A 31 -3.62 -12.93 29.35
CA ALA A 31 -3.46 -11.73 30.17
C ALA A 31 -4.11 -11.89 31.55
N ASN A 32 -5.27 -12.54 31.61
CA ASN A 32 -5.97 -12.82 32.85
C ASN A 32 -5.20 -13.84 33.72
N SER A 33 -4.60 -14.87 33.11
CA SER A 33 -3.74 -15.82 33.84
C SER A 33 -2.49 -15.18 34.45
N ASN A 34 -1.92 -14.16 33.80
CA ASN A 34 -0.70 -13.48 34.25
C ASN A 34 -0.94 -12.28 35.18
N ARG A 35 -2.19 -12.00 35.61
CA ARG A 35 -2.59 -10.82 36.42
C ARG A 35 -2.09 -9.48 35.86
N SER A 36 -1.86 -9.38 34.54
CA SER A 36 -1.61 -8.10 33.91
C SER A 36 -2.94 -7.35 33.78
N THR A 37 -3.06 -6.21 34.46
CA THR A 37 -4.22 -5.31 34.34
C THR A 37 -4.14 -4.58 33.00
N ILE A 38 -4.53 -5.26 31.92
CA ILE A 38 -4.78 -4.57 30.66
C ILE A 38 -6.09 -3.80 30.86
N ASP A 39 -6.02 -2.49 30.72
CA ASP A 39 -7.20 -1.66 30.69
C ASP A 39 -7.95 -1.91 29.38
N GLU A 40 -8.91 -2.84 29.45
CA GLU A 40 -9.75 -3.33 28.34
C GLU A 40 -10.40 -2.15 27.59
N GLN A 41 -10.98 -1.23 28.36
CA GLN A 41 -11.74 -0.12 27.84
C GLN A 41 -10.83 0.89 27.14
N SER A 42 -9.71 1.30 27.75
CA SER A 42 -8.85 2.29 27.09
C SER A 42 -8.16 1.76 25.84
N THR A 43 -7.88 0.46 25.75
CA THR A 43 -7.30 -0.13 24.54
C THR A 43 -8.32 -0.12 23.39
N ILE A 44 -9.56 -0.51 23.68
CA ILE A 44 -10.66 -0.48 22.70
C ILE A 44 -10.94 0.95 22.27
N ASP A 45 -11.00 1.89 23.21
CA ASP A 45 -11.28 3.29 22.90
C ASP A 45 -10.18 3.92 22.05
N LYS A 46 -8.91 3.57 22.29
CA LYS A 46 -7.79 3.95 21.40
C LYS A 46 -7.93 3.35 20.00
N CYS A 47 -8.34 2.09 19.89
CA CYS A 47 -8.53 1.47 18.58
C CYS A 47 -9.73 2.06 17.82
N LEU A 48 -10.85 2.30 18.49
CA LEU A 48 -12.05 2.87 17.90
C LEU A 48 -11.83 4.33 17.50
N SER A 49 -11.15 5.11 18.34
CA SER A 49 -10.75 6.48 17.99
C SER A 49 -9.80 6.50 16.78
N TRP A 50 -8.83 5.58 16.70
CA TRP A 50 -7.96 5.47 15.53
C TRP A 50 -8.74 5.09 14.25
N LEU A 51 -9.67 4.13 14.32
CA LEU A 51 -10.49 3.73 13.18
C LEU A 51 -11.42 4.86 12.72
N SER A 52 -12.01 5.59 13.66
CA SER A 52 -12.87 6.74 13.38
C SER A 52 -12.07 7.90 12.78
N HIS A 53 -10.90 8.22 13.35
CA HIS A 53 -10.01 9.27 12.85
C HIS A 53 -9.55 9.05 11.41
N ASN A 54 -9.36 7.79 11.00
CA ASN A 54 -8.96 7.44 9.64
C ASN A 54 -10.15 7.13 8.71
N GLU A 55 -11.37 7.50 9.08
CA GLU A 55 -12.58 7.31 8.27
C GLU A 55 -12.84 5.86 7.87
N LEU A 56 -12.43 4.90 8.70
CA LEU A 56 -12.68 3.46 8.49
C LEU A 56 -14.01 3.03 9.12
N ILE A 57 -14.47 3.73 10.16
CA ILE A 57 -15.77 3.50 10.77
C ILE A 57 -16.51 4.81 11.01
N HIS A 58 -17.84 4.74 11.05
CA HIS A 58 -18.71 5.82 11.50
C HIS A 58 -19.48 5.39 12.76
N CYS A 59 -19.73 6.35 13.65
CA CYS A 59 -20.57 6.18 14.81
C CYS A 59 -21.98 6.70 14.47
N ILE A 60 -22.99 5.86 14.68
CA ILE A 60 -24.39 6.23 14.54
C ILE A 60 -25.01 6.22 15.93
N ASP A 61 -25.43 7.40 16.39
CA ASP A 61 -26.25 7.53 17.59
C ASP A 61 -27.70 7.28 17.22
N LYS A 62 -28.23 6.14 17.66
CA LYS A 62 -29.65 5.87 17.56
C LYS A 62 -30.38 6.59 18.70
N GLU A 63 -30.98 7.72 18.32
CA GLU A 63 -31.89 8.56 19.11
C GLU A 63 -31.26 9.29 20.30
N ASN A 64 -31.57 10.59 20.41
CA ASN A 64 -31.14 11.56 21.44
C ASN A 64 -31.55 11.14 22.87
N ILE A 65 -30.96 10.09 23.40
CA ILE A 65 -31.08 9.69 24.80
C ILE A 65 -29.66 9.44 25.29
N ASP A 66 -29.26 10.16 26.34
CA ASP A 66 -27.92 10.26 26.95
C ASP A 66 -27.35 8.93 27.50
N ASN A 67 -27.35 7.86 26.71
CA ASN A 67 -26.79 6.56 27.04
C ASN A 67 -25.68 6.21 26.03
N GLU A 68 -24.42 6.26 26.47
CA GLU A 68 -23.23 5.80 25.70
C GLU A 68 -23.36 4.36 25.15
N ASN A 69 -24.31 3.58 25.68
CA ASN A 69 -24.61 2.22 25.25
C ASN A 69 -25.35 2.10 23.91
N ASN A 70 -25.87 3.20 23.34
CA ASN A 70 -26.57 3.17 22.05
C ASN A 70 -25.68 3.49 20.83
N ILE A 71 -24.39 3.76 21.03
CA ILE A 71 -23.47 4.05 19.93
C ILE A 71 -23.25 2.78 19.09
N ARG A 72 -23.64 2.85 17.82
CA ARG A 72 -23.39 1.76 16.85
C ARG A 72 -22.27 2.15 15.89
N TYR A 73 -21.30 1.26 15.74
CA TYR A 73 -20.19 1.39 14.79
C TYR A 73 -20.55 0.70 13.47
N GLU A 74 -20.43 1.43 12.36
CA GLU A 74 -20.64 0.90 11.01
C GLU A 74 -19.38 1.13 10.15
N PRO A 75 -19.01 0.16 9.29
CA PRO A 75 -17.83 0.29 8.43
C PRO A 75 -18.09 1.30 7.30
N THR A 76 -17.06 2.02 6.88
CA THR A 76 -17.12 2.85 5.66
C THR A 76 -16.85 2.01 4.42
N GLN A 77 -17.11 2.58 3.23
CA GLN A 77 -16.76 1.92 1.97
C GLN A 77 -15.24 1.65 1.86
N LEU A 78 -14.42 2.54 2.43
CA LEU A 78 -12.98 2.36 2.53
C LEU A 78 -12.63 1.15 3.41
N ALA A 79 -13.26 1.01 4.57
CA ALA A 79 -13.05 -0.17 5.40
C ALA A 79 -13.46 -1.46 4.69
N LEU A 80 -14.61 -1.47 4.01
CA LEU A 80 -15.03 -2.62 3.22
C LEU A 80 -14.03 -2.95 2.10
N ALA A 81 -13.43 -1.95 1.47
CA ALA A 81 -12.37 -2.12 0.49
C ALA A 81 -11.10 -2.76 1.11
N VAL A 82 -10.64 -2.24 2.25
CA VAL A 82 -9.49 -2.77 3.00
C VAL A 82 -9.71 -4.24 3.36
N ILE A 83 -10.86 -4.56 3.96
CA ILE A 83 -11.19 -5.93 4.39
C ILE A 83 -11.33 -6.88 3.19
N SER A 84 -12.04 -6.47 2.14
CA SER A 84 -12.24 -7.30 0.94
C SER A 84 -10.93 -7.60 0.21
N SER A 85 -9.99 -6.66 0.24
CA SER A 85 -8.69 -6.80 -0.43
C SER A 85 -7.66 -7.51 0.45
N ALA A 86 -8.05 -7.99 1.64
CA ALA A 86 -7.23 -8.68 2.62
C ALA A 86 -5.96 -7.92 3.09
N ILE A 87 -5.86 -6.61 2.85
CA ILE A 87 -4.72 -5.78 3.25
C ILE A 87 -4.85 -5.24 4.67
N ASN A 88 -3.71 -4.90 5.27
CA ASN A 88 -3.71 -4.26 6.58
C ASN A 88 -4.29 -2.84 6.49
N PRO A 89 -5.01 -2.36 7.53
CA PRO A 89 -5.58 -1.01 7.52
C PRO A 89 -4.57 0.10 7.23
N ASP A 90 -3.38 0.04 7.85
CA ASP A 90 -2.33 1.03 7.63
C ASP A 90 -1.86 1.09 6.16
N ASP A 91 -1.74 -0.07 5.52
CA ASP A 91 -1.33 -0.17 4.12
C ASP A 91 -2.47 0.24 3.18
N GLY A 92 -3.72 -0.06 3.54
CA GLY A 92 -4.90 0.38 2.81
C GLY A 92 -5.09 1.90 2.82
N LEU A 93 -4.77 2.57 3.93
CA LEU A 93 -4.77 4.03 4.03
C LEU A 93 -3.70 4.66 3.14
N LYS A 94 -2.53 4.05 3.04
CA LYS A 94 -1.49 4.52 2.09
C LYS A 94 -1.93 4.29 0.65
N LEU A 95 -2.49 3.11 0.37
CA LEU A 95 -2.95 2.73 -0.96
C LEU A 95 -4.04 3.68 -1.49
N VAL A 96 -5.05 4.00 -0.67
CA VAL A 96 -6.13 4.91 -1.10
C VAL A 96 -5.59 6.31 -1.44
N VAL A 97 -4.61 6.81 -0.68
CA VAL A 97 -3.96 8.11 -0.94
C VAL A 97 -3.17 8.07 -2.25
N GLU A 98 -2.38 7.03 -2.48
CA GLU A 98 -1.59 6.87 -3.71
C GLU A 98 -2.48 6.75 -4.95
N LEU A 99 -3.52 5.90 -4.89
CA LEU A 99 -4.43 5.70 -6.02
C LEU A 99 -5.30 6.94 -6.29
N ASN A 100 -5.74 7.66 -5.25
CA ASN A 100 -6.43 8.94 -5.44
C ASN A 100 -5.54 10.00 -6.11
N LYS A 101 -4.26 10.06 -5.72
CA LYS A 101 -3.29 10.94 -6.36
C LYS A 101 -3.09 10.57 -7.82
N ALA A 102 -2.92 9.28 -8.11
CA ALA A 102 -2.69 8.77 -9.45
C ALA A 102 -3.88 9.02 -10.40
N GLN A 103 -5.11 8.87 -9.90
CA GLN A 103 -6.34 9.13 -10.67
C GLN A 103 -6.44 10.56 -11.20
N ARG A 104 -5.80 11.54 -10.54
CA ARG A 104 -5.81 12.95 -10.98
C ARG A 104 -4.77 13.26 -12.06
N ASN A 105 -3.73 12.43 -12.19
CA ASN A 105 -2.62 12.68 -13.08
C ASN A 105 -1.98 11.37 -13.56
N LEU A 106 -2.73 10.64 -14.40
CA LEU A 106 -2.33 9.33 -14.90
C LEU A 106 -1.71 9.48 -16.31
N CYS A 107 -0.42 9.19 -16.45
CA CYS A 107 0.18 8.97 -17.76
C CYS A 107 -0.29 7.61 -18.32
N LEU A 108 -0.92 7.63 -19.49
CA LEU A 108 -1.46 6.46 -20.20
C LEU A 108 -0.78 6.25 -21.57
N GLU A 109 0.30 6.98 -21.85
CA GLU A 109 1.08 6.79 -23.09
C GLU A 109 1.82 5.45 -23.11
N ASN A 110 2.17 4.92 -21.93
CA ASN A 110 2.69 3.57 -21.73
C ASN A 110 2.21 2.99 -20.39
N ASP A 111 2.53 1.72 -20.16
CA ASP A 111 2.10 0.97 -18.99
C ASP A 111 2.93 1.25 -17.73
N LEU A 112 4.08 1.94 -17.86
CA LEU A 112 5.05 2.12 -16.77
C LEU A 112 4.43 2.76 -15.52
N HIS A 113 3.54 3.74 -15.70
CA HIS A 113 2.89 4.40 -14.57
C HIS A 113 1.90 3.47 -13.86
N LEU A 114 1.15 2.66 -14.61
CA LEU A 114 0.26 1.65 -14.02
C LEU A 114 1.05 0.59 -13.26
N VAL A 115 2.17 0.12 -13.84
CA VAL A 115 3.11 -0.80 -13.18
C VAL A 115 3.63 -0.22 -11.88
N TYR A 116 3.99 1.06 -11.84
CA TYR A 116 4.45 1.72 -10.62
C TYR A 116 3.42 1.63 -9.49
N LEU A 117 2.12 1.80 -9.79
CA LEU A 117 1.05 1.78 -8.79
C LEU A 117 0.82 0.39 -8.19
N ILE A 118 1.03 -0.68 -8.96
CA ILE A 118 0.83 -2.07 -8.52
C ILE A 118 2.07 -2.70 -7.85
N ILE A 119 3.10 -1.91 -7.54
CA ILE A 119 4.25 -2.43 -6.77
C ILE A 119 3.96 -2.36 -5.26
N PRO A 120 3.97 -3.50 -4.54
CA PRO A 120 3.71 -3.53 -3.11
C PRO A 120 4.83 -2.89 -2.26
N GLN A 121 4.46 -2.27 -1.14
CA GLN A 121 5.41 -1.61 -0.23
C GLN A 121 6.49 -2.54 0.35
N HIS A 122 6.15 -3.79 0.67
CA HIS A 122 7.11 -4.73 1.26
C HIS A 122 8.25 -5.06 0.28
N LEU A 123 7.97 -5.07 -1.02
CA LEU A 123 8.96 -5.30 -2.07
C LEU A 123 9.92 -4.12 -2.20
N ILE A 124 9.38 -2.90 -2.10
CA ILE A 124 10.17 -1.66 -2.06
C ILE A 124 11.14 -1.71 -0.88
N ASN A 125 10.67 -2.10 0.31
CA ASN A 125 11.50 -2.16 1.51
C ASN A 125 12.66 -3.15 1.37
N SER A 126 12.44 -4.29 0.71
CA SER A 126 13.50 -5.24 0.40
C SER A 126 14.51 -4.70 -0.61
N MET A 127 14.07 -3.88 -1.56
CA MET A 127 14.94 -3.29 -2.59
C MET A 127 15.72 -2.07 -2.12
N LEU A 128 15.20 -1.32 -1.14
CA LEU A 128 15.87 -0.14 -0.58
C LEU A 128 17.30 -0.42 -0.11
N THR A 129 17.55 -1.61 0.45
CA THR A 129 18.83 -1.99 1.02
C THR A 129 19.82 -2.51 -0.02
N THR A 130 19.34 -3.01 -1.15
CA THR A 130 20.14 -3.66 -2.20
C THR A 130 20.26 -2.83 -3.48
N LEU A 131 19.58 -1.67 -3.57
CA LEU A 131 19.57 -0.83 -4.75
C LEU A 131 20.99 -0.29 -5.06
N ASP A 132 21.55 -0.75 -6.18
CA ASP A 132 22.78 -0.22 -6.74
C ASP A 132 22.47 1.00 -7.62
N TRP A 133 22.96 2.16 -7.19
CA TRP A 133 22.77 3.42 -7.89
C TRP A 133 23.53 3.48 -9.22
N ASN A 134 24.63 2.74 -9.39
CA ASN A 134 25.38 2.67 -10.64
C ASN A 134 24.58 1.92 -11.71
N ILE A 135 23.98 0.79 -11.32
CA ILE A 135 23.08 0.04 -12.19
C ILE A 135 21.88 0.91 -12.53
N PHE A 136 21.25 1.55 -11.54
CA PHE A 136 20.10 2.42 -11.76
C PHE A 136 20.43 3.58 -12.71
N HIS A 137 21.58 4.23 -12.57
CA HIS A 137 22.02 5.26 -13.49
C HIS A 137 22.22 4.72 -14.92
N THR A 138 22.79 3.51 -15.04
CA THR A 138 23.03 2.86 -16.35
C THR A 138 21.73 2.51 -17.07
N VAL A 139 20.72 2.06 -16.33
CA VAL A 139 19.40 1.68 -16.88
C VAL A 139 18.39 2.84 -16.87
N TRP A 140 18.83 4.06 -16.55
CA TRP A 140 17.96 5.22 -16.51
C TRP A 140 17.27 5.41 -17.88
N PRO A 141 15.94 5.63 -17.92
CA PRO A 141 15.22 5.72 -19.18
C PRO A 141 15.68 6.92 -20.03
N THR A 142 15.85 6.68 -21.33
CA THR A 142 16.16 7.71 -22.33
C THR A 142 14.92 8.23 -23.05
N GLY A 143 13.81 7.49 -23.00
CA GLY A 143 12.54 7.88 -23.63
C GLY A 143 11.84 9.02 -22.88
N ALA A 144 11.19 9.91 -23.65
CA ALA A 144 10.50 11.07 -23.10
C ALA A 144 9.32 10.68 -22.19
N VAL A 145 8.60 9.61 -22.54
CA VAL A 145 7.44 9.12 -21.78
C VAL A 145 7.88 8.59 -20.41
N GLU A 146 8.89 7.73 -20.37
CA GLU A 146 9.38 7.14 -19.13
C GLU A 146 9.99 8.20 -18.20
N GLN A 147 10.68 9.20 -18.76
CA GLN A 147 11.17 10.36 -17.99
C GLN A 147 10.03 11.24 -17.48
N HIS A 148 8.96 11.40 -18.27
CA HIS A 148 7.75 12.09 -17.82
C HIS A 148 7.11 11.34 -16.64
N VAL A 149 6.96 10.01 -16.73
CA VAL A 149 6.47 9.17 -15.61
C VAL A 149 7.39 9.32 -14.39
N ALA A 150 8.71 9.30 -14.56
CA ALA A 150 9.66 9.52 -13.47
C ALA A 150 9.38 10.87 -12.75
N HIS A 151 9.17 11.94 -13.52
CA HIS A 151 8.82 13.24 -12.98
C HIS A 151 7.48 13.22 -12.22
N LEU A 152 6.44 12.59 -12.77
CA LEU A 152 5.13 12.45 -12.14
C LEU A 152 5.19 11.76 -10.76
N VAL A 153 6.00 10.71 -10.65
CA VAL A 153 6.19 9.98 -9.39
C VAL A 153 7.22 10.63 -8.46
N GLY A 154 7.86 11.73 -8.90
CA GLY A 154 8.81 12.52 -8.13
C GLY A 154 10.24 11.94 -8.10
N VAL A 155 10.61 11.11 -9.07
CA VAL A 155 11.94 10.52 -9.22
C VAL A 155 12.78 11.41 -10.15
N ASN A 156 13.89 11.94 -9.64
CA ASN A 156 14.76 12.84 -10.37
C ASN A 156 16.03 12.13 -10.85
N GLY A 157 16.27 12.10 -12.16
CA GLY A 157 17.46 11.50 -12.77
C GLY A 157 18.77 12.14 -12.30
N MET A 158 18.78 13.43 -11.98
CA MET A 158 19.98 14.08 -11.42
C MET A 158 20.35 13.53 -10.05
N VAL A 159 19.37 13.14 -9.23
CA VAL A 159 19.63 12.51 -7.92
C VAL A 159 20.21 11.11 -8.12
N VAL A 160 19.70 10.34 -9.09
CA VAL A 160 20.25 9.03 -9.46
C VAL A 160 21.71 9.16 -9.90
N TYR A 161 22.00 10.11 -10.80
CA TYR A 161 23.36 10.41 -11.24
C TYR A 161 24.29 10.81 -10.08
N LYS A 162 23.87 11.77 -9.24
CA LYS A 162 24.66 12.22 -8.10
C LYS A 162 24.97 11.07 -7.14
N LYS A 163 24.00 10.17 -6.88
CA LYS A 163 24.23 9.00 -6.02
C LYS A 163 25.19 7.99 -6.64
N ALA A 164 25.05 7.68 -7.92
CA ALA A 164 26.00 6.80 -8.63
C ALA A 164 27.43 7.35 -8.58
N ALA A 165 27.58 8.65 -8.82
CA ALA A 165 28.87 9.33 -8.77
C ALA A 165 29.37 9.66 -7.35
N SER A 166 28.66 9.23 -6.30
CA SER A 166 28.97 9.57 -4.89
C SER A 166 29.11 11.08 -4.62
N LEU A 167 28.37 11.89 -5.37
CA LEU A 167 28.32 13.35 -5.24
C LEU A 167 27.36 13.77 -4.13
N ARG A 168 27.65 14.94 -3.54
CA ARG A 168 26.81 15.53 -2.49
C ARG A 168 25.44 15.91 -3.06
N ILE A 169 24.39 15.59 -2.31
CA ILE A 169 23.00 15.95 -2.62
C ILE A 169 22.55 17.02 -1.62
N GLU A 170 21.95 18.09 -2.13
CA GLU A 170 21.42 19.14 -1.27
C GLU A 170 20.11 18.70 -0.61
N LYS A 171 19.90 19.09 0.64
CA LYS A 171 18.67 18.75 1.40
C LYS A 171 17.38 19.26 0.75
N ARG A 172 17.44 20.27 -0.13
CA ARG A 172 16.28 20.75 -0.89
C ARG A 172 15.86 19.79 -2.02
N GLU A 173 16.80 19.00 -2.55
CA GLU A 173 16.56 18.05 -3.63
C GLU A 173 16.16 16.66 -3.10
N TYR A 174 16.36 16.40 -1.80
CA TYR A 174 16.17 15.10 -1.17
C TYR A 174 15.52 15.24 0.22
N GLU A 175 14.26 14.86 0.35
CA GLU A 175 13.56 14.82 1.64
C GLU A 175 13.88 13.50 2.37
N GLU A 176 14.78 13.58 3.36
CA GLU A 176 15.49 12.46 4.02
C GLU A 176 14.65 11.25 4.50
N LYS A 177 13.31 11.32 4.62
CA LYS A 177 12.48 10.24 5.21
C LYS A 177 11.72 9.33 4.24
N HIS A 178 11.32 9.80 3.06
CA HIS A 178 10.48 9.02 2.12
C HIS A 178 11.06 8.89 0.70
N ASP A 179 12.25 9.43 0.49
CA ASP A 179 12.81 9.59 -0.84
C ASP A 179 13.32 8.28 -1.47
N GLY A 180 13.98 7.42 -0.68
CA GLY A 180 14.51 6.16 -1.21
C GLY A 180 13.42 5.26 -1.78
N SER A 181 12.23 5.25 -1.17
CA SER A 181 11.15 4.32 -1.52
C SER A 181 10.62 4.56 -2.91
N ARG A 182 10.47 5.82 -3.34
CA ARG A 182 10.06 6.16 -4.71
C ARG A 182 11.11 5.74 -5.75
N TYR A 183 12.39 5.92 -5.45
CA TYR A 183 13.49 5.48 -6.34
C TYR A 183 13.52 3.95 -6.48
N ALA A 184 13.44 3.22 -5.37
CA ALA A 184 13.41 1.76 -5.40
C ALA A 184 12.15 1.23 -6.12
N ARG A 185 10.98 1.84 -5.87
CA ARG A 185 9.73 1.48 -6.56
C ARG A 185 9.83 1.73 -8.06
N PHE A 186 10.38 2.87 -8.47
CA PHE A 186 10.56 3.19 -9.89
C PHE A 186 11.56 2.26 -10.56
N PHE A 187 12.66 1.91 -9.87
CA PHE A 187 13.60 0.91 -10.38
C PHE A 187 12.94 -0.45 -10.61
N ILE A 188 12.14 -0.94 -9.65
CA ILE A 188 11.33 -2.16 -9.83
C ILE A 188 10.36 -2.01 -11.00
N ALA A 189 9.72 -0.84 -11.14
CA ALA A 189 8.79 -0.57 -12.24
C ALA A 189 9.47 -0.68 -13.60
N LEU A 190 10.71 -0.20 -13.75
CA LEU A 190 11.48 -0.36 -14.97
C LEU A 190 11.74 -1.84 -15.31
N ILE A 191 12.09 -2.66 -14.30
CA ILE A 191 12.30 -4.11 -14.49
C ILE A 191 11.03 -4.78 -15.00
N LEU A 192 9.90 -4.52 -14.33
CA LEU A 192 8.62 -5.12 -14.67
C LEU A 192 8.08 -4.62 -16.01
N ASN A 193 8.27 -3.33 -16.32
CA ASN A 193 7.88 -2.76 -17.61
C ASN A 193 8.67 -3.39 -18.77
N ASP A 194 9.97 -3.64 -18.59
CA ASP A 194 10.77 -4.33 -19.61
C ASP A 194 10.24 -5.75 -19.88
N LEU A 195 9.77 -6.46 -18.85
CA LEU A 195 9.14 -7.79 -19.02
C LEU A 195 7.78 -7.70 -19.72
N LEU A 196 6.99 -6.68 -19.42
CA LEU A 196 5.69 -6.44 -20.05
C LEU A 196 5.83 -6.04 -21.53
N CYS A 197 6.90 -5.35 -21.90
CA CYS A 197 7.26 -5.07 -23.30
C CYS A 197 7.92 -6.28 -24.00
N GLU A 198 7.62 -7.51 -23.56
CA GLU A 198 8.06 -8.77 -24.15
C GLU A 198 9.59 -8.96 -24.26
N LYS A 199 10.40 -8.25 -23.46
CA LYS A 199 11.85 -8.51 -23.42
C LYS A 199 12.13 -9.85 -22.76
N SER A 200 13.13 -10.56 -23.27
CA SER A 200 13.49 -11.85 -22.72
C SER A 200 13.99 -11.71 -21.26
N MET A 201 13.62 -12.68 -20.41
CA MET A 201 14.07 -12.69 -19.01
C MET A 201 15.61 -12.66 -18.90
N CYS A 202 16.32 -13.28 -19.84
CA CYS A 202 17.79 -13.24 -19.89
C CYS A 202 18.33 -11.83 -20.11
N ASP A 203 17.67 -11.03 -20.96
CA ASP A 203 18.10 -9.66 -21.23
C ASP A 203 17.80 -8.75 -20.04
N VAL A 204 16.67 -8.95 -19.36
CA VAL A 204 16.33 -8.23 -18.13
C VAL A 204 17.33 -8.56 -17.02
N ILE A 205 17.64 -9.83 -16.79
CA ILE A 205 18.64 -10.27 -15.80
C ILE A 205 19.99 -9.60 -16.07
N ARG A 206 20.43 -9.58 -17.33
CA ARG A 206 21.70 -8.96 -17.71
C ARG A 206 21.68 -7.44 -17.56
N LYS A 207 20.59 -6.79 -17.97
CA LYS A 207 20.45 -5.32 -17.95
C LYS A 207 20.42 -4.74 -16.54
N TYR A 208 19.69 -5.40 -15.62
CA TYR A 208 19.49 -4.92 -14.25
C TYR A 208 20.39 -5.62 -13.24
N GLU A 209 21.33 -6.47 -13.70
CA GLU A 209 22.23 -7.30 -12.89
C GLU A 209 21.54 -8.02 -11.71
N CYS A 210 20.34 -8.55 -11.98
CA CYS A 210 19.50 -9.17 -10.96
C CYS A 210 19.41 -10.69 -11.15
N THR A 211 19.04 -11.43 -10.11
CA THR A 211 18.93 -12.88 -10.21
C THR A 211 17.59 -13.30 -10.83
N LYS A 212 17.57 -14.46 -11.51
CA LYS A 212 16.33 -15.03 -12.06
C LYS A 212 15.24 -15.20 -10.99
N SER A 213 15.62 -15.70 -9.81
CA SER A 213 14.69 -15.90 -8.70
C SER A 213 14.07 -14.59 -8.23
N PHE A 214 14.87 -13.52 -8.17
CA PHE A 214 14.37 -12.20 -7.83
C PHE A 214 13.34 -11.70 -8.85
N VAL A 215 13.63 -11.77 -10.14
CA VAL A 215 12.68 -11.35 -11.20
C VAL A 215 11.37 -12.14 -11.14
N GLN A 216 11.44 -13.46 -10.94
CA GLN A 216 10.25 -14.30 -10.79
C GLN A 216 9.43 -13.92 -9.55
N GLN A 217 10.10 -13.66 -8.42
CA GLN A 217 9.45 -13.20 -7.20
C GLN A 217 8.78 -11.83 -7.42
N LEU A 218 9.42 -10.90 -8.13
CA LEU A 218 8.83 -9.61 -8.48
C LEU A 218 7.51 -9.80 -9.24
N GLN A 219 7.51 -10.61 -10.30
CA GLN A 219 6.33 -10.85 -11.12
C GLN A 219 5.19 -11.48 -10.31
N GLN A 220 5.47 -12.56 -9.57
CA GLN A 220 4.45 -13.26 -8.78
C GLN A 220 3.83 -12.36 -7.71
N THR A 221 4.67 -11.61 -6.99
CA THR A 221 4.24 -10.73 -5.91
C THR A 221 3.43 -9.56 -6.46
N THR A 222 3.89 -8.98 -7.58
CA THR A 222 3.20 -7.87 -8.24
C THR A 222 1.86 -8.31 -8.80
N ALA A 223 1.77 -9.47 -9.47
CA ALA A 223 0.51 -10.01 -9.97
C ALA A 223 -0.51 -10.24 -8.85
N THR A 224 -0.05 -10.80 -7.71
CA THR A 224 -0.91 -10.98 -6.52
C THR A 224 -1.41 -9.63 -5.99
N PHE A 225 -0.54 -8.61 -5.98
CA PHE A 225 -0.90 -7.28 -5.51
C PHE A 225 -1.80 -6.53 -6.51
N THR A 226 -1.68 -6.77 -7.81
CA THR A 226 -2.64 -6.27 -8.82
C THR A 226 -4.07 -6.71 -8.47
N CYS A 227 -4.27 -8.00 -8.12
CA CYS A 227 -5.58 -8.50 -7.69
C CYS A 227 -6.12 -7.76 -6.44
N ILE A 228 -5.23 -7.46 -5.49
CA ILE A 228 -5.55 -6.68 -4.30
C ILE A 228 -6.01 -5.28 -4.70
N VAL A 229 -5.24 -4.58 -5.54
CA VAL A 229 -5.56 -3.22 -6.00
C VAL A 229 -6.86 -3.19 -6.81
N GLN A 230 -7.11 -4.18 -7.65
CA GLN A 230 -8.36 -4.31 -8.40
C GLN A 230 -9.57 -4.50 -7.48
N THR A 231 -9.46 -5.39 -6.48
CA THR A 231 -10.53 -5.61 -5.48
C THR A 231 -10.79 -4.34 -4.68
N PHE A 232 -9.72 -3.61 -4.35
CA PHE A 232 -9.80 -2.34 -3.63
C PHE A 232 -10.53 -1.27 -4.46
N ALA A 233 -10.13 -1.11 -5.73
CA ALA A 233 -10.73 -0.19 -6.68
C ALA A 233 -12.21 -0.54 -6.95
N GLU A 234 -12.55 -1.83 -7.06
CA GLU A 234 -13.93 -2.30 -7.22
C GLU A 234 -14.81 -1.87 -6.05
N ARG A 235 -14.34 -2.09 -4.82
CA ARG A 235 -15.10 -1.69 -3.63
C ARG A 235 -15.28 -0.18 -3.54
N LEU A 236 -14.33 0.62 -4.00
CA LEU A 236 -14.46 2.07 -4.05
C LEU A 236 -15.20 2.59 -5.29
N SER A 237 -15.73 1.69 -6.14
CA SER A 237 -16.41 2.04 -7.40
C SER A 237 -15.50 2.79 -8.40
N TRP A 238 -14.19 2.58 -8.34
CA TRP A 238 -13.20 3.14 -9.25
C TRP A 238 -13.06 2.27 -10.51
N ASN A 239 -14.17 2.16 -11.27
CA ASN A 239 -14.29 1.23 -12.39
C ASN A 239 -13.25 1.47 -13.50
N ASN A 240 -12.92 2.73 -13.79
CA ASN A 240 -11.91 3.07 -14.81
C ASN A 240 -10.53 2.54 -14.43
N LEU A 241 -10.13 2.75 -13.18
CA LEU A 241 -8.85 2.25 -12.67
C LEU A 241 -8.82 0.72 -12.69
N LYS A 242 -9.91 0.05 -12.25
CA LYS A 242 -10.02 -1.40 -12.32
C LYS A 242 -9.83 -1.92 -13.75
N GLN A 243 -10.49 -1.30 -14.73
CA GLN A 243 -10.40 -1.71 -16.14
C GLN A 243 -8.98 -1.60 -16.68
N LEU A 244 -8.28 -0.51 -16.36
CA LEU A 244 -6.88 -0.31 -16.76
C LEU A 244 -5.96 -1.39 -16.17
N LEU A 245 -6.25 -1.88 -14.96
CA LEU A 245 -5.42 -2.87 -14.28
C LEU A 245 -5.69 -4.33 -14.71
N ASN A 246 -6.75 -4.61 -15.47
CA ASN A 246 -7.10 -5.97 -15.89
C ASN A 246 -6.03 -6.65 -16.75
N GLY A 247 -5.24 -5.89 -17.51
CA GLY A 247 -4.17 -6.44 -18.35
C GLY A 247 -2.94 -6.93 -17.58
N PHE A 248 -2.78 -6.58 -16.31
CA PHE A 248 -1.57 -6.85 -15.53
C PHE A 248 -1.66 -8.10 -14.64
N GLN A 249 -2.74 -8.86 -14.76
CA GLN A 249 -2.99 -10.05 -13.93
C GLN A 249 -2.39 -11.34 -14.53
N SER A 250 -2.09 -11.35 -15.83
CA SER A 250 -1.61 -12.50 -16.61
C SER A 250 -0.11 -12.48 -16.86
#